data_AF-A0A498LHI3-F1
#
_entry.id   AF-A0A498LHI3-F1
#
_cell.length_a   1.000
_cell.length_b   1.000
_cell.length_c   1.000
_cell.angle_alpha   90.00
_cell.angle_beta   90.00
_cell.angle_gamma   90.00
#
_symmetry.space_group_name_H-M   'P 1'
#
loop_
_entity.id
_entity.type
_entity.pdbx_description
1 polymer ?
#
loop_
_entity_poly.entity_id
_entity_poly.type
_entity_poly.pdbx_seq_one_letter_code
_entity_poly.pdbx_strand_id
1 'polypeptide(L)'
;MESLCLASAPVADASRHDASLATADGIVSWVTVYDQENFQGKRMEFTSACQNIMECGMDNIRSLKVECGAWVGYEHSSFCGQQFILERGDYPRWESWSGSNAYHIERLMSFRPICSANHKESKITVFERENFIGHQWEITDDYPSLQAMGWPSNEIGSMQVQSGAWVCYQYPGYRGYQYIMECDHHGGEYKHYREWGSHAQTFQEVSPSKCKHKQVSVLVLTTLIAGHNNCSRCKDQAFTTLIMLGSNTGIGKTTALDLAKRGARVILACRNKEKAEAAVYDIRKESGNPEVLYMHLDLASLKSVRDFAETFLKSEPRLDLLINNAGLIASGRTEDGFGMAFGVNHLGHFLLTLLLLDRLKQAEHSRVINVSALLHRLGSVDFNLLNTHKDLVTGQSSWHAFRAYCHSKLCNVLFTRELANRLEGTSVTCYCLHPGVISTEIGRNMGVLQKLLFLPMSKLFFMDPEGGAQTTLYCALQEGLEPLSGRYFSSCALQNVSARGRDDALAKKLWEVLFCFASLGGSSVSHLAAFDSGRHNLKSLQRPLSR
;
A
#
# COMPACT_ATOMS: atom_id res chain seq x y z
N MET A 1 -58.51 -27.97 13.01
CA MET A 1 -58.29 -26.95 14.06
C MET A 1 -56.96 -27.29 14.69
N GLU A 2 -55.89 -26.69 14.15
CA GLU A 2 -55.10 -25.59 14.76
C GLU A 2 -53.90 -26.16 15.54
N SER A 3 -52.66 -26.00 15.06
CA SER A 3 -51.66 -24.95 15.41
C SER A 3 -51.03 -25.21 16.81
N LEU A 4 -49.71 -25.23 17.07
CA LEU A 4 -48.66 -24.23 16.81
C LEU A 4 -47.27 -24.77 17.23
N CYS A 5 -46.25 -24.38 16.45
CA CYS A 5 -44.88 -23.93 16.76
C CYS A 5 -43.91 -24.61 17.77
N LEU A 6 -42.73 -24.96 17.21
CA LEU A 6 -41.34 -24.59 17.57
C LEU A 6 -40.76 -24.89 18.97
N ALA A 7 -39.67 -25.67 18.97
CA ALA A 7 -38.49 -25.40 19.79
C ALA A 7 -37.22 -26.01 19.15
N SER A 8 -36.19 -25.19 19.03
CA SER A 8 -34.84 -25.46 18.54
C SER A 8 -33.86 -25.73 19.69
N ALA A 9 -32.77 -26.47 19.39
CA ALA A 9 -31.40 -26.44 19.95
C ALA A 9 -30.82 -27.88 20.14
N PRO A 10 -29.48 -28.09 20.17
CA PRO A 10 -28.35 -27.25 19.74
C PRO A 10 -27.41 -27.96 18.73
N VAL A 11 -26.66 -27.19 17.94
CA VAL A 11 -25.53 -27.70 17.13
C VAL A 11 -24.26 -27.58 17.97
N ALA A 12 -23.52 -28.67 18.05
CA ALA A 12 -22.33 -28.85 18.87
C ALA A 12 -21.15 -27.97 18.41
N ASP A 13 -20.48 -27.43 19.42
CA ASP A 13 -19.17 -26.77 19.40
C ASP A 13 -18.09 -27.79 18.97
N ALA A 14 -17.30 -27.46 17.95
CA ALA A 14 -16.20 -28.28 17.45
C ALA A 14 -14.89 -27.49 17.53
N SER A 15 -14.27 -27.60 18.71
CA SER A 15 -12.84 -27.64 19.00
C SER A 15 -11.87 -26.89 18.07
N ARG A 16 -11.35 -25.77 18.60
CA ARG A 16 -10.05 -25.19 18.23
C ARG A 16 -8.95 -26.23 18.42
N HIS A 17 -8.31 -26.65 17.32
CA HIS A 17 -6.99 -27.24 17.40
C HIS A 17 -5.95 -26.12 17.39
N ASP A 18 -5.42 -25.83 18.58
CA ASP A 18 -4.25 -24.98 18.79
C ASP A 18 -3.00 -25.65 18.21
N ALA A 19 -2.40 -25.01 17.22
CA ALA A 19 -1.00 -25.16 16.86
C ALA A 19 -0.51 -23.82 16.28
N SER A 20 -0.28 -22.86 17.16
CA SER A 20 0.30 -21.57 16.82
C SER A 20 1.77 -21.74 16.40
N LEU A 21 2.04 -21.75 15.09
CA LEU A 21 3.34 -21.34 14.56
C LEU A 21 3.24 -19.85 14.25
N ALA A 22 3.45 -19.03 15.28
CA ALA A 22 3.76 -17.62 15.08
C ALA A 22 5.11 -17.54 14.36
N THR A 23 5.12 -17.00 13.14
CA THR A 23 6.37 -16.63 12.46
C THR A 23 6.98 -15.42 13.18
N ALA A 24 8.30 -15.29 13.12
CA ALA A 24 9.08 -14.31 13.87
C ALA A 24 8.70 -12.83 13.64
N ASP A 25 7.85 -12.54 12.64
CA ASP A 25 7.37 -11.19 12.28
C ASP A 25 5.87 -10.95 12.55
N GLY A 26 5.15 -11.88 13.17
CA GLY A 26 3.76 -11.63 13.62
C GLY A 26 2.72 -11.43 12.51
N ILE A 27 2.99 -11.85 11.27
CA ILE A 27 2.02 -11.82 10.17
C ILE A 27 1.06 -13.01 10.31
N VAL A 28 -0.23 -12.74 10.50
CA VAL A 28 -1.27 -13.78 10.57
C VAL A 28 -1.74 -14.13 9.16
N SER A 29 -1.41 -15.33 8.69
CA SER A 29 -1.97 -15.88 7.44
C SER A 29 -3.37 -16.43 7.68
N TRP A 30 -4.30 -16.21 6.75
CA TRP A 30 -5.71 -16.64 6.86
C TRP A 30 -6.28 -17.04 5.48
N VAL A 31 -6.81 -18.24 5.39
CA VAL A 31 -7.58 -18.75 4.25
C VAL A 31 -8.93 -19.31 4.69
N THR A 32 -9.97 -19.09 3.89
CA THR A 32 -11.29 -19.70 4.01
C THR A 32 -11.52 -20.64 2.84
N VAL A 33 -11.96 -21.87 3.08
CA VAL A 33 -12.20 -22.87 2.04
C VAL A 33 -13.65 -23.33 2.05
N TYR A 34 -14.13 -23.74 0.88
CA TYR A 34 -15.50 -24.16 0.63
C TYR A 34 -15.51 -25.48 -0.15
N ASP A 35 -16.46 -26.37 0.17
CA ASP A 35 -16.63 -27.66 -0.50
C ASP A 35 -17.44 -27.57 -1.81
N GLN A 36 -18.01 -26.41 -2.13
CA GLN A 36 -18.66 -26.11 -3.41
C GLN A 36 -18.05 -24.88 -4.08
N GLU A 37 -18.31 -24.73 -5.38
CA GLU A 37 -17.89 -23.57 -6.15
C GLU A 37 -18.65 -22.30 -5.74
N ASN A 38 -18.11 -21.14 -6.11
CA ASN A 38 -18.67 -19.81 -5.87
C ASN A 38 -18.95 -19.52 -4.40
N PHE A 39 -18.11 -20.05 -3.50
CA PHE A 39 -18.14 -19.83 -2.05
C PHE A 39 -19.41 -20.35 -1.38
N GLN A 40 -19.94 -21.47 -1.87
CA GLN A 40 -21.13 -22.12 -1.36
C GLN A 40 -20.81 -23.38 -0.56
N GLY A 41 -21.83 -23.98 0.07
CA GLY A 41 -21.70 -25.22 0.80
C GLY A 41 -21.06 -25.06 2.18
N LYS A 42 -20.39 -26.12 2.65
CA LYS A 42 -19.67 -26.13 3.92
C LYS A 42 -18.49 -25.18 3.82
N ARG A 43 -18.28 -24.37 4.87
CA ARG A 43 -17.21 -23.37 4.98
C ARG A 43 -16.32 -23.71 6.16
N MET A 44 -15.01 -23.58 5.99
CA MET A 44 -14.03 -23.68 7.08
C MET A 44 -12.93 -22.64 6.93
N GLU A 45 -12.33 -22.25 8.05
CA GLU A 45 -11.29 -21.22 8.12
C GLU A 45 -10.02 -21.80 8.71
N PHE A 46 -8.89 -21.39 8.17
CA PHE A 46 -7.57 -21.89 8.54
C PHE A 46 -6.59 -20.74 8.67
N THR A 47 -5.82 -20.76 9.76
CA THR A 47 -4.67 -19.88 10.01
C THR A 47 -3.35 -20.66 10.01
N SER A 48 -3.43 -21.99 10.04
CA SER A 48 -2.30 -22.92 10.01
C SER A 48 -2.43 -23.89 8.83
N ALA A 49 -1.38 -24.67 8.60
CA ALA A 49 -1.39 -25.69 7.57
C ALA A 49 -2.45 -26.77 7.82
N CYS A 50 -3.04 -27.28 6.74
CA CYS A 50 -3.96 -28.41 6.71
C CYS A 50 -3.36 -29.51 5.84
N GLN A 51 -3.02 -30.65 6.44
CA GLN A 51 -2.42 -31.79 5.74
C GLN A 51 -3.44 -32.59 4.94
N ASN A 52 -4.71 -32.55 5.30
CA ASN A 52 -5.76 -33.32 4.63
C ASN A 52 -7.15 -32.76 4.93
N ILE A 53 -7.79 -32.15 3.94
CA ILE A 53 -9.09 -31.52 4.11
C ILE A 53 -10.22 -32.53 4.41
N MET A 54 -10.04 -33.81 4.06
CA MET A 54 -11.00 -34.87 4.40
C MET A 54 -11.13 -35.08 5.90
N GLU A 55 -10.07 -34.86 6.66
CA GLU A 55 -10.10 -34.95 8.14
C GLU A 55 -10.93 -33.82 8.75
N CYS A 56 -11.07 -32.70 8.03
CA CYS A 56 -11.97 -31.61 8.38
C CYS A 56 -13.40 -31.84 7.83
N GLY A 57 -13.66 -33.00 7.20
CA GLY A 57 -14.95 -33.40 6.66
C GLY A 57 -15.35 -32.64 5.39
N MET A 58 -14.42 -32.29 4.51
CA MET A 58 -14.73 -31.94 3.12
C MET A 58 -13.99 -32.91 2.19
N ASP A 59 -14.69 -33.43 1.18
CA ASP A 59 -14.10 -34.37 0.23
C ASP A 59 -13.09 -33.70 -0.73
N ASN A 60 -13.30 -32.42 -1.03
CA ASN A 60 -12.42 -31.60 -1.85
C ASN A 60 -12.70 -30.11 -1.62
N ILE A 61 -11.70 -29.25 -1.87
CA ILE A 61 -11.91 -27.80 -1.91
C ILE A 61 -12.34 -27.40 -3.33
N ARG A 62 -13.48 -26.74 -3.45
CA ARG A 62 -14.07 -26.32 -4.73
C ARG A 62 -14.09 -24.81 -4.93
N SER A 63 -13.99 -24.04 -3.86
CA SER A 63 -13.63 -22.63 -3.91
C SER A 63 -12.94 -22.20 -2.62
N LEU A 64 -12.15 -21.14 -2.67
CA LEU A 64 -11.43 -20.64 -1.50
C LEU A 64 -11.21 -19.13 -1.57
N LYS A 65 -10.96 -18.52 -0.42
CA LYS A 65 -10.63 -17.11 -0.26
C LYS A 65 -9.39 -17.00 0.58
N VAL A 66 -8.32 -16.48 0.00
CA VAL A 66 -7.13 -16.14 0.77
C VAL A 66 -7.32 -14.72 1.27
N GLU A 67 -7.57 -14.58 2.57
CA GLU A 67 -7.90 -13.30 3.19
C GLU A 67 -6.63 -12.55 3.58
N CYS A 68 -5.60 -13.27 4.06
CA CYS A 68 -4.30 -12.73 4.44
C CYS A 68 -3.15 -13.74 4.23
N GLY A 69 -1.96 -13.23 3.90
CA GLY A 69 -0.77 -14.04 3.63
C GLY A 69 -0.79 -14.70 2.23
N ALA A 70 0.29 -15.41 1.92
CA ALA A 70 0.37 -16.28 0.76
C ALA A 70 0.32 -17.74 1.22
N TRP A 71 -0.35 -18.57 0.43
CA TRP A 71 -0.54 -19.99 0.72
C TRP A 71 -0.08 -20.82 -0.47
N VAL A 72 0.33 -22.05 -0.21
CA VAL A 72 0.54 -23.06 -1.25
C VAL A 72 -0.45 -24.18 -1.02
N GLY A 73 -1.23 -24.45 -2.07
CA GLY A 73 -2.16 -25.56 -2.16
C GLY A 73 -1.54 -26.75 -2.86
N TYR A 74 -2.02 -27.95 -2.53
CA TYR A 74 -1.51 -29.20 -3.09
C TYR A 74 -2.65 -30.12 -3.55
N GLU A 75 -2.41 -30.79 -4.66
CA GLU A 75 -3.36 -31.74 -5.26
C GLU A 75 -3.73 -32.91 -4.34
N HIS A 76 -2.78 -33.40 -3.56
CA HIS A 76 -2.95 -34.53 -2.65
C HIS A 76 -2.78 -34.13 -1.19
N SER A 77 -3.15 -35.03 -0.28
CA SER A 77 -2.88 -34.88 1.14
C SER A 77 -1.37 -34.90 1.42
N SER A 78 -0.99 -34.49 2.62
CA SER A 78 0.39 -34.44 3.10
C SER A 78 1.33 -33.57 2.23
N PHE A 79 0.80 -32.49 1.65
CA PHE A 79 1.55 -31.53 0.83
C PHE A 79 2.19 -32.16 -0.42
N CYS A 80 1.49 -33.12 -1.03
CA CYS A 80 1.96 -33.88 -2.19
C CYS A 80 1.22 -33.51 -3.48
N GLY A 81 1.86 -33.79 -4.62
CA GLY A 81 1.27 -33.60 -5.95
C GLY A 81 1.55 -32.21 -6.52
N GLN A 82 0.70 -31.76 -7.44
CA GLN A 82 0.84 -30.43 -8.02
C GLN A 82 0.69 -29.34 -6.96
N GLN A 83 1.54 -28.31 -7.04
CA GLN A 83 1.48 -27.12 -6.21
C GLN A 83 0.70 -26.00 -6.90
N PHE A 84 -0.08 -25.27 -6.12
CA PHE A 84 -0.85 -24.11 -6.54
C PHE A 84 -0.48 -22.95 -5.63
N ILE A 85 0.12 -21.89 -6.18
CA ILE A 85 0.39 -20.68 -5.41
C ILE A 85 -0.91 -19.88 -5.28
N LEU A 86 -1.35 -19.69 -4.03
CA LEU A 86 -2.59 -19.04 -3.66
C LEU A 86 -2.26 -17.70 -2.99
N GLU A 87 -2.40 -16.64 -3.76
CA GLU A 87 -2.25 -15.26 -3.31
C GLU A 87 -3.54 -14.75 -2.69
N ARG A 88 -3.48 -13.58 -2.03
CA ARG A 88 -4.68 -12.93 -1.53
C ARG A 88 -5.68 -12.72 -2.66
N GLY A 89 -6.86 -13.30 -2.54
CA GLY A 89 -7.84 -13.28 -3.61
C GLY A 89 -9.01 -14.22 -3.41
N ASP A 90 -10.02 -14.00 -4.25
CA ASP A 90 -11.22 -14.80 -4.36
C ASP A 90 -11.02 -15.84 -5.47
N TYR A 91 -11.11 -17.11 -5.10
CA TYR A 91 -10.95 -18.25 -6.01
C TYR A 91 -12.28 -19.00 -6.12
N PRO A 92 -13.22 -18.53 -6.96
CA PRO A 92 -14.59 -19.05 -7.01
C PRO A 92 -14.68 -20.47 -7.59
N ARG A 93 -13.66 -20.95 -8.29
CA ARG A 93 -13.63 -22.26 -8.95
C ARG A 93 -12.19 -22.67 -9.24
N TRP A 94 -11.96 -23.93 -9.55
CA TRP A 94 -10.63 -24.50 -9.71
C TRP A 94 -9.78 -23.80 -10.79
N GLU A 95 -10.39 -23.34 -11.89
CA GLU A 95 -9.68 -22.60 -12.95
C GLU A 95 -9.00 -21.32 -12.43
N SER A 96 -9.51 -20.79 -11.31
CA SER A 96 -9.02 -19.55 -10.71
C SER A 96 -7.65 -19.71 -10.05
N TRP A 97 -7.30 -20.92 -9.57
CA TRP A 97 -6.00 -21.20 -8.96
C TRP A 97 -5.11 -22.11 -9.80
N SER A 98 -5.66 -22.88 -10.73
CA SER A 98 -4.88 -23.73 -11.62
C SER A 98 -4.20 -22.95 -12.75
N GLY A 99 -4.66 -21.72 -13.05
CA GLY A 99 -4.15 -20.88 -14.14
C GLY A 99 -4.31 -21.53 -15.53
N SER A 100 -3.51 -21.06 -16.51
CA SER A 100 -3.51 -21.56 -17.90
C SER A 100 -2.74 -22.88 -18.07
N ASN A 101 -2.83 -23.79 -17.10
CA ASN A 101 -2.18 -25.09 -17.17
C ASN A 101 -2.91 -26.01 -18.18
N ALA A 102 -2.12 -26.82 -18.89
CA ALA A 102 -2.62 -27.69 -19.97
C ALA A 102 -3.43 -28.90 -19.48
N TYR A 103 -3.44 -29.18 -18.17
CA TYR A 103 -4.07 -30.36 -17.57
C TYR A 103 -5.11 -29.96 -16.53
N HIS A 104 -6.26 -30.61 -16.62
CA HIS A 104 -7.44 -30.39 -15.79
C HIS A 104 -7.29 -31.08 -14.42
N ILE A 105 -7.02 -30.30 -13.37
CA ILE A 105 -6.87 -30.79 -12.00
C ILE A 105 -7.74 -29.93 -11.08
N GLU A 106 -8.87 -30.49 -10.67
CA GLU A 106 -9.84 -29.83 -9.77
C GLU A 106 -9.57 -30.13 -8.28
N ARG A 107 -8.57 -30.98 -8.01
CA ARG A 107 -8.36 -31.53 -6.67
C ARG A 107 -7.40 -30.63 -5.88
N LEU A 108 -7.82 -30.23 -4.69
CA LEU A 108 -7.03 -29.48 -3.72
C LEU A 108 -7.30 -30.05 -2.33
N MET A 109 -6.35 -30.82 -1.80
CA MET A 109 -6.55 -31.65 -0.60
C MET A 109 -5.74 -31.21 0.61
N SER A 110 -4.64 -30.49 0.40
CA SER A 110 -3.83 -29.96 1.50
C SER A 110 -3.27 -28.59 1.13
N PHE A 111 -2.97 -27.78 2.13
CA PHE A 111 -2.46 -26.42 1.92
C PHE A 111 -1.74 -25.92 3.16
N ARG A 112 -0.79 -25.02 2.98
CA ARG A 112 -0.04 -24.40 4.08
C ARG A 112 0.29 -22.94 3.79
N PRO A 113 0.50 -22.12 4.83
CA PRO A 113 1.05 -20.79 4.64
C PRO A 113 2.48 -20.89 4.09
N ILE A 114 2.85 -19.93 3.27
CA ILE A 114 4.22 -19.70 2.82
C ILE A 114 4.85 -18.74 3.83
N CYS A 115 5.83 -19.23 4.58
CA CYS A 115 6.53 -18.45 5.60
C CYS A 115 7.79 -17.86 4.96
N SER A 116 7.93 -16.53 4.97
CA SER A 116 9.14 -15.88 4.49
C SER A 116 9.47 -14.70 5.40
N ALA A 117 10.56 -14.84 6.16
CA ALA A 117 10.99 -13.89 7.18
C ALA A 117 11.53 -12.55 6.62
N ASN A 118 11.87 -12.47 5.31
CA ASN A 118 12.42 -11.22 4.76
C ASN A 118 12.31 -11.15 3.23
N HIS A 119 11.29 -10.44 2.72
CA HIS A 119 11.10 -10.21 1.27
C HIS A 119 11.93 -9.05 0.70
N LYS A 120 12.63 -8.27 1.55
CA LYS A 120 13.39 -7.08 1.09
C LYS A 120 14.78 -7.44 0.56
N GLU A 121 15.21 -8.68 0.77
CA GLU A 121 16.50 -9.21 0.36
C GLU A 121 16.32 -10.64 -0.18
N SER A 122 15.35 -10.89 -1.07
CA SER A 122 15.19 -12.21 -1.69
C SER A 122 16.41 -12.57 -2.52
N LYS A 123 16.98 -13.74 -2.28
CA LYS A 123 18.22 -14.19 -2.94
C LYS A 123 18.22 -15.70 -3.12
N ILE A 124 18.44 -16.16 -4.35
CA ILE A 124 18.63 -17.56 -4.68
C ILE A 124 19.86 -17.70 -5.56
N THR A 125 20.63 -18.75 -5.34
CA THR A 125 21.73 -19.15 -6.22
C THR A 125 21.33 -20.41 -6.96
N VAL A 126 21.46 -20.38 -8.29
CA VAL A 126 21.20 -21.55 -9.14
C VAL A 126 22.51 -22.12 -9.63
N PHE A 127 22.56 -23.44 -9.78
CA PHE A 127 23.75 -24.18 -10.18
C PHE A 127 23.46 -25.03 -11.42
N GLU A 128 24.49 -25.16 -12.26
CA GLU A 128 24.42 -25.91 -13.52
C GLU A 128 24.07 -27.38 -13.32
N ARG A 129 24.61 -28.00 -12.25
CA ARG A 129 24.43 -29.42 -11.96
C ARG A 129 23.83 -29.63 -10.58
N GLU A 130 23.37 -30.85 -10.33
CA GLU A 130 22.89 -31.30 -9.03
C GLU A 130 23.97 -31.13 -7.95
N ASN A 131 23.54 -31.08 -6.69
CA ASN A 131 24.42 -30.97 -5.52
C ASN A 131 25.34 -29.72 -5.50
N PHE A 132 24.87 -28.61 -6.07
CA PHE A 132 25.54 -27.31 -6.10
C PHE A 132 26.86 -27.30 -6.88
N ILE A 133 26.93 -28.10 -7.95
CA ILE A 133 28.13 -28.29 -8.76
C ILE A 133 28.04 -27.47 -10.06
N GLY A 134 29.19 -26.97 -10.52
CA GLY A 134 29.33 -26.32 -11.83
C GLY A 134 29.23 -24.80 -11.75
N HIS A 135 28.89 -24.17 -12.86
CA HIS A 135 28.68 -22.72 -12.88
C HIS A 135 27.52 -22.35 -11.97
N GLN A 136 27.66 -21.25 -11.22
CA GLN A 136 26.62 -20.73 -10.34
C GLN A 136 26.22 -19.31 -10.76
N TRP A 137 24.97 -18.96 -10.54
CA TRP A 137 24.46 -17.62 -10.78
C TRP A 137 23.56 -17.20 -9.64
N GLU A 138 23.78 -15.98 -9.16
CA GLU A 138 22.99 -15.38 -8.10
C GLU A 138 21.85 -14.58 -8.72
N ILE A 139 20.64 -14.85 -8.24
CA ILE A 139 19.41 -14.23 -8.70
C ILE A 139 18.81 -13.45 -7.53
N THR A 140 18.59 -12.16 -7.77
CA THR A 140 17.95 -11.22 -6.85
C THR A 140 16.69 -10.58 -7.44
N ASP A 141 16.46 -10.76 -8.74
CA ASP A 141 15.39 -10.14 -9.52
C ASP A 141 14.70 -11.15 -10.45
N ASP A 142 13.52 -10.77 -10.96
CA ASP A 142 12.70 -11.63 -11.81
C ASP A 142 13.31 -11.83 -13.19
N TYR A 143 13.38 -13.08 -13.65
CA TYR A 143 13.85 -13.38 -15.00
C TYR A 143 12.76 -14.08 -15.80
N PRO A 144 12.24 -13.46 -16.88
CA PRO A 144 11.31 -14.10 -17.79
C PRO A 144 12.03 -15.15 -18.64
N SER A 145 13.33 -15.40 -18.42
CA SER A 145 14.03 -16.53 -19.00
C SER A 145 15.45 -16.76 -18.36
N LEU A 146 15.96 -17.99 -18.24
CA LEU A 146 17.35 -18.37 -17.97
C LEU A 146 18.29 -17.73 -18.98
N GLN A 147 17.89 -17.65 -20.24
CA GLN A 147 18.66 -16.99 -21.28
C GLN A 147 18.58 -15.46 -21.17
N ALA A 148 17.46 -14.91 -20.68
CA ALA A 148 17.40 -13.51 -20.25
C ALA A 148 18.30 -13.22 -19.04
N MET A 149 18.57 -14.24 -18.21
CA MET A 149 19.57 -14.20 -17.14
C MET A 149 21.01 -14.29 -17.66
N GLY A 150 21.22 -14.68 -18.92
CA GLY A 150 22.55 -14.98 -19.46
C GLY A 150 23.08 -16.37 -19.09
N TRP A 151 22.19 -17.26 -18.63
CA TRP A 151 22.52 -18.64 -18.30
C TRP A 151 22.85 -19.45 -19.57
N PRO A 152 23.95 -20.21 -19.58
CA PRO A 152 24.41 -20.91 -20.78
C PRO A 152 23.62 -22.20 -21.08
N SER A 153 22.92 -22.75 -20.08
CA SER A 153 22.17 -24.00 -20.19
C SER A 153 20.66 -23.75 -20.30
N ASN A 154 19.91 -24.79 -20.69
CA ASN A 154 18.44 -24.77 -20.65
C ASN A 154 17.88 -25.32 -19.33
N GLU A 155 18.75 -25.78 -18.44
CA GLU A 155 18.38 -26.47 -17.20
C GLU A 155 19.12 -25.89 -16.00
N ILE A 156 18.50 -26.06 -14.83
CA ILE A 156 19.11 -25.80 -13.51
C ILE A 156 19.21 -27.15 -12.81
N GLY A 157 20.41 -27.54 -12.40
CA GLY A 157 20.63 -28.81 -11.73
C GLY A 157 20.36 -28.76 -10.22
N SER A 158 20.62 -27.63 -9.57
CA SER A 158 20.29 -27.43 -8.15
C SER A 158 20.14 -25.95 -7.80
N MET A 159 19.50 -25.68 -6.66
CA MET A 159 19.21 -24.31 -6.20
C MET A 159 19.45 -24.17 -4.70
N GLN A 160 20.00 -23.02 -4.30
CA GLN A 160 20.18 -22.65 -2.90
C GLN A 160 19.47 -21.33 -2.63
N VAL A 161 18.36 -21.38 -1.89
CA VAL A 161 17.60 -20.21 -1.45
C VAL A 161 18.24 -19.66 -0.19
N GLN A 162 18.90 -18.52 -0.31
CA GLN A 162 19.58 -17.87 0.81
C GLN A 162 18.61 -17.04 1.65
N SER A 163 17.57 -16.50 1.01
CA SER A 163 16.55 -15.67 1.66
C SER A 163 15.31 -15.51 0.77
N GLY A 164 14.15 -15.43 1.43
CA GLY A 164 12.86 -15.25 0.77
C GLY A 164 12.24 -16.56 0.27
N ALA A 165 11.20 -16.41 -0.54
CA ALA A 165 10.54 -17.50 -1.24
C ALA A 165 10.53 -17.23 -2.75
N TRP A 166 10.62 -18.27 -3.56
CA TRP A 166 10.78 -18.22 -5.00
C TRP A 166 9.80 -19.16 -5.69
N VAL A 167 9.21 -18.74 -6.80
CA VAL A 167 8.30 -19.60 -7.58
C VAL A 167 8.95 -19.92 -8.91
N CYS A 168 9.35 -21.18 -9.07
CA CYS A 168 9.88 -21.67 -10.32
C CYS A 168 8.74 -22.19 -11.20
N TYR A 169 8.84 -21.92 -12.50
CA TYR A 169 7.88 -22.39 -13.49
C TYR A 169 8.55 -23.40 -14.42
N GLN A 170 7.78 -24.41 -14.83
CA GLN A 170 8.25 -25.41 -15.78
C GLN A 170 8.60 -24.79 -17.14
N TYR A 171 7.85 -23.76 -17.56
CA TYR A 171 7.97 -23.17 -18.90
C TYR A 171 8.23 -21.66 -18.89
N PRO A 172 8.84 -21.16 -19.99
CA PRO A 172 9.01 -19.75 -20.24
C PRO A 172 7.74 -18.90 -20.06
N GLY A 173 7.91 -17.65 -19.60
CA GLY A 173 6.81 -16.69 -19.52
C GLY A 173 5.75 -17.08 -18.50
N TYR A 174 6.18 -17.70 -17.39
CA TYR A 174 5.35 -18.04 -16.23
C TYR A 174 4.24 -19.06 -16.56
N ARG A 175 4.61 -20.17 -17.20
CA ARG A 175 3.66 -21.20 -17.66
C ARG A 175 4.02 -22.59 -17.12
N GLY A 176 3.02 -23.46 -17.08
CA GLY A 176 3.19 -24.85 -16.62
C GLY A 176 3.20 -24.96 -15.09
N TYR A 177 3.72 -26.08 -14.60
CA TYR A 177 3.74 -26.37 -13.17
C TYR A 177 4.56 -25.32 -12.40
N GLN A 178 4.06 -25.00 -11.22
CA GLN A 178 4.65 -24.07 -10.26
C GLN A 178 5.34 -24.87 -9.15
N TYR A 179 6.49 -24.36 -8.69
CA TYR A 179 7.26 -24.97 -7.61
C TYR A 179 7.73 -23.89 -6.64
N ILE A 180 7.37 -24.01 -5.36
CA ILE A 180 7.84 -23.09 -4.32
C ILE A 180 9.21 -23.52 -3.79
N MET A 181 10.15 -22.57 -3.74
CA MET A 181 11.46 -22.73 -3.11
C MET A 181 11.60 -21.71 -1.98
N GLU A 182 11.79 -22.17 -0.74
CA GLU A 182 11.80 -21.33 0.47
C GLU A 182 13.13 -21.51 1.21
N CYS A 183 13.68 -20.44 1.79
CA CYS A 183 14.87 -20.54 2.65
C CYS A 183 14.59 -21.37 3.93
N ASP A 184 13.36 -21.30 4.44
CA ASP A 184 12.96 -21.96 5.68
C ASP A 184 12.58 -23.44 5.47
N HIS A 185 12.43 -23.87 4.21
CA HIS A 185 12.09 -25.24 3.84
C HIS A 185 13.32 -25.95 3.26
N HIS A 186 13.58 -27.20 3.65
CA HIS A 186 14.82 -27.92 3.34
C HIS A 186 16.13 -27.18 3.70
N GLY A 187 16.06 -26.17 4.58
CA GLY A 187 17.20 -25.29 4.88
C GLY A 187 17.64 -24.43 3.69
N GLY A 188 16.74 -24.20 2.73
CA GLY A 188 17.03 -23.49 1.48
C GLY A 188 17.82 -24.32 0.47
N GLU A 189 18.09 -25.60 0.74
CA GLU A 189 18.88 -26.46 -0.11
C GLU A 189 17.99 -27.36 -0.97
N TYR A 190 18.06 -27.18 -2.29
CA TYR A 190 17.36 -28.00 -3.28
C TYR A 190 18.36 -28.66 -4.21
N LYS A 191 18.87 -29.82 -3.82
CA LYS A 191 20.03 -30.48 -4.45
C LYS A 191 19.69 -31.22 -5.74
N HIS A 192 18.42 -31.57 -5.92
CA HIS A 192 17.92 -32.33 -7.05
C HIS A 192 16.45 -32.00 -7.31
N TYR A 193 15.99 -32.09 -8.55
CA TYR A 193 14.60 -31.77 -8.93
C TYR A 193 13.51 -32.54 -8.15
N ARG A 194 13.85 -33.68 -7.52
CA ARG A 194 12.91 -34.49 -6.73
C ARG A 194 12.57 -33.84 -5.40
N GLU A 195 13.43 -32.94 -4.92
CA GLU A 195 13.27 -32.18 -3.69
C GLU A 195 12.43 -30.92 -3.91
N TRP A 196 12.03 -30.62 -5.15
CA TRP A 196 11.21 -29.43 -5.50
C TRP A 196 9.71 -29.62 -5.20
N GLY A 197 9.33 -30.77 -4.65
CA GLY A 197 7.99 -31.02 -4.11
C GLY A 197 6.93 -31.49 -5.11
N SER A 198 7.26 -32.36 -6.06
CA SER A 198 6.29 -32.99 -6.97
C SER A 198 6.62 -34.46 -7.26
N HIS A 199 5.59 -35.32 -7.24
CA HIS A 199 5.66 -36.75 -7.55
C HIS A 199 5.37 -37.07 -9.04
N ALA A 200 5.30 -36.06 -9.92
CA ALA A 200 5.02 -36.29 -11.34
C ALA A 200 6.19 -37.01 -12.04
N GLN A 201 6.01 -38.31 -12.29
CA GLN A 201 6.90 -39.14 -13.08
C GLN A 201 6.78 -38.78 -14.57
N THR A 202 7.65 -37.91 -15.11
CA THR A 202 8.23 -38.02 -16.47
C THR A 202 9.12 -36.81 -16.79
N PHE A 203 10.43 -37.04 -16.90
CA PHE A 203 11.32 -36.23 -17.72
C PHE A 203 11.57 -37.04 -18.99
N GLN A 204 11.18 -36.51 -20.14
CA GLN A 204 11.74 -36.95 -21.41
C GLN A 204 12.35 -35.74 -22.10
N GLU A 205 13.62 -35.91 -22.47
CA GLU A 205 14.39 -34.99 -23.29
C GLU A 205 13.71 -34.70 -24.65
N VAL A 206 13.64 -33.41 -25.00
CA VAL A 206 14.08 -32.72 -26.22
C VAL A 206 13.80 -33.30 -27.65
N SER A 207 13.03 -32.49 -28.41
CA SER A 207 13.08 -32.16 -29.88
C SER A 207 12.33 -33.02 -30.92
N PRO A 208 12.07 -32.55 -32.17
CA PRO A 208 11.85 -31.18 -32.69
C PRO A 208 10.55 -31.08 -33.52
N SER A 209 9.87 -29.91 -33.55
CA SER A 209 9.43 -29.29 -34.82
C SER A 209 8.57 -28.03 -34.64
N LYS A 210 9.01 -26.98 -35.34
CA LYS A 210 8.25 -25.83 -35.87
C LYS A 210 7.43 -24.99 -34.85
N CYS A 211 8.13 -24.12 -34.13
CA CYS A 211 7.96 -22.67 -34.29
C CYS A 211 9.04 -21.96 -33.48
N LYS A 212 9.68 -20.96 -34.11
CA LYS A 212 10.85 -20.24 -33.61
C LYS A 212 10.57 -19.56 -32.25
N HIS A 213 11.61 -19.53 -31.41
CA HIS A 213 11.80 -18.75 -30.16
C HIS A 213 11.09 -19.24 -28.88
N LYS A 214 11.71 -20.11 -28.06
CA LYS A 214 11.30 -20.36 -26.65
C LYS A 214 12.48 -20.78 -25.75
N GLN A 215 12.60 -20.16 -24.58
CA GLN A 215 13.75 -20.10 -23.65
C GLN A 215 13.21 -19.93 -22.19
N VAL A 216 13.46 -20.88 -21.26
CA VAL A 216 12.83 -21.15 -19.90
C VAL A 216 12.99 -20.00 -18.90
N SER A 217 12.14 -19.75 -17.86
CA SER A 217 12.12 -18.58 -16.89
C SER A 217 12.10 -18.94 -15.39
N VAL A 218 12.59 -18.04 -14.51
CA VAL A 218 12.56 -18.13 -13.03
C VAL A 218 11.94 -16.84 -12.44
N LEU A 219 10.90 -16.95 -11.58
CA LEU A 219 10.24 -15.81 -10.92
C LEU A 219 10.58 -15.75 -9.42
N VAL A 220 10.88 -14.55 -8.91
CA VAL A 220 10.99 -14.21 -7.50
C VAL A 220 9.59 -13.93 -6.94
N LEU A 221 9.30 -14.38 -5.72
CA LEU A 221 8.16 -13.87 -4.96
C LEU A 221 8.51 -12.51 -4.32
N THR A 222 8.78 -11.48 -5.15
CA THR A 222 8.91 -10.07 -4.70
C THR A 222 7.84 -9.13 -5.26
N THR A 223 7.01 -9.59 -6.21
CA THR A 223 6.06 -8.69 -6.90
C THR A 223 4.58 -9.05 -6.70
N LEU A 224 4.24 -10.10 -5.93
CA LEU A 224 2.87 -10.62 -5.85
C LEU A 224 2.05 -10.19 -4.62
N ILE A 225 2.64 -9.44 -3.66
CA ILE A 225 1.85 -8.72 -2.64
C ILE A 225 1.39 -7.33 -3.17
N ALA A 226 1.80 -6.94 -4.38
CA ALA A 226 1.47 -5.65 -4.99
C ALA A 226 0.52 -5.71 -6.20
N GLY A 227 0.04 -6.90 -6.61
CA GLY A 227 -0.86 -7.08 -7.75
C GLY A 227 -2.29 -7.41 -7.33
N HIS A 228 -3.28 -6.67 -7.82
CA HIS A 228 -4.71 -6.96 -7.72
C HIS A 228 -5.36 -6.91 -6.32
N ASN A 229 -5.14 -5.83 -5.57
CA ASN A 229 -6.09 -5.43 -4.51
C ASN A 229 -7.36 -4.80 -5.13
N ASN A 230 -8.18 -5.58 -5.83
CA ASN A 230 -9.60 -5.24 -5.93
C ASN A 230 -10.27 -5.72 -4.65
N CYS A 231 -10.22 -4.89 -3.61
CA CYS A 231 -10.92 -5.15 -2.36
C CYS A 231 -12.43 -5.05 -2.57
N SER A 232 -13.06 -6.15 -2.98
CA SER A 232 -14.51 -6.27 -3.18
C SER A 232 -15.31 -6.30 -1.88
N ARG A 233 -14.64 -6.35 -0.72
CA ARG A 233 -15.28 -6.66 0.57
C ARG A 233 -15.18 -5.60 1.67
N CYS A 234 -14.50 -4.47 1.46
CA CYS A 234 -14.72 -3.27 2.29
C CYS A 234 -16.03 -2.55 1.88
N LYS A 235 -17.15 -3.27 1.90
CA LYS A 235 -18.50 -2.68 1.80
C LYS A 235 -19.08 -2.30 3.17
N ASP A 236 -18.45 -2.74 4.27
CA ASP A 236 -19.02 -2.59 5.61
C ASP A 236 -18.40 -1.47 6.46
N GLN A 237 -17.34 -0.79 5.99
CA GLN A 237 -16.92 0.50 6.55
C GLN A 237 -17.44 1.65 5.70
N ALA A 238 -18.63 2.12 6.05
CA ALA A 238 -19.21 3.33 5.47
C ALA A 238 -18.47 4.57 6.01
N PHE A 239 -17.31 4.92 5.44
CA PHE A 239 -16.79 6.28 5.56
C PHE A 239 -17.88 7.22 5.04
N THR A 240 -18.52 7.97 5.94
CA THR A 240 -19.74 8.71 5.63
C THR A 240 -19.40 10.05 4.97
N THR A 241 -18.23 10.64 5.25
CA THR A 241 -17.77 11.87 4.57
C THR A 241 -16.24 11.98 4.53
N LEU A 242 -15.68 12.24 3.34
CA LEU A 242 -14.24 12.35 3.11
C LEU A 242 -13.87 13.61 2.31
N ILE A 243 -12.74 14.21 2.68
CA ILE A 243 -12.12 15.30 1.91
C ILE A 243 -10.87 14.77 1.20
N MET A 244 -10.82 14.98 -0.10
CA MET A 244 -9.71 14.57 -0.94
C MET A 244 -9.11 15.78 -1.66
N LEU A 245 -7.83 16.04 -1.36
CA LEU A 245 -7.12 17.22 -1.80
C LEU A 245 -6.37 16.96 -3.09
N GLY A 246 -6.61 17.79 -4.12
CA GLY A 246 -5.94 17.67 -5.41
C GLY A 246 -6.34 16.41 -6.19
N SER A 247 -7.63 16.09 -6.19
CA SER A 247 -8.18 14.86 -6.80
C SER A 247 -8.81 15.06 -8.19
N ASN A 248 -8.46 16.14 -8.90
CA ASN A 248 -8.95 16.36 -10.26
C ASN A 248 -8.17 15.57 -11.34
N THR A 249 -6.98 15.03 -11.02
CA THR A 249 -6.17 14.22 -11.94
C THR A 249 -5.39 13.11 -11.20
N GLY A 250 -4.87 12.15 -11.96
CA GLY A 250 -3.91 11.14 -11.49
C GLY A 250 -4.40 10.32 -10.29
N ILE A 251 -3.47 10.05 -9.36
CA ILE A 251 -3.68 9.22 -8.16
C ILE A 251 -4.87 9.71 -7.33
N GLY A 252 -5.02 11.03 -7.19
CA GLY A 252 -6.10 11.62 -6.40
C GLY A 252 -7.48 11.35 -7.01
N LYS A 253 -7.62 11.42 -8.35
CA LYS A 253 -8.86 11.08 -9.05
C LYS A 253 -9.20 9.60 -8.91
N THR A 254 -8.21 8.72 -9.06
CA THR A 254 -8.40 7.27 -8.93
C THR A 254 -8.76 6.85 -7.51
N THR A 255 -8.11 7.45 -6.50
CA THR A 255 -8.46 7.26 -5.09
C THR A 255 -9.90 7.74 -4.83
N ALA A 256 -10.29 8.89 -5.40
CA ALA A 256 -11.65 9.42 -5.27
C ALA A 256 -12.72 8.54 -5.90
N LEU A 257 -12.42 7.96 -7.06
CA LEU A 257 -13.28 7.04 -7.75
C LEU A 257 -13.48 5.73 -6.96
N ASP A 258 -12.41 5.13 -6.43
CA ASP A 258 -12.50 3.89 -5.66
C ASP A 258 -13.34 4.10 -4.38
N LEU A 259 -13.09 5.19 -3.66
CA LEU A 259 -13.89 5.55 -2.49
C LEU A 259 -15.35 5.83 -2.86
N ALA A 260 -15.61 6.55 -3.96
CA ALA A 260 -16.98 6.80 -4.44
C ALA A 260 -17.70 5.50 -4.82
N LYS A 261 -17.02 4.54 -5.47
CA LYS A 261 -17.54 3.20 -5.79
C LYS A 261 -17.92 2.40 -4.53
N ARG A 262 -17.30 2.71 -3.39
CA ARG A 262 -17.63 2.13 -2.07
C ARG A 262 -18.79 2.86 -1.36
N GLY A 263 -19.43 3.83 -2.00
CA GLY A 263 -20.58 4.56 -1.46
C GLY A 263 -20.21 5.77 -0.59
N ALA A 264 -18.93 6.16 -0.59
CA ALA A 264 -18.46 7.28 0.21
C ALA A 264 -18.95 8.64 -0.32
N ARG A 265 -19.26 9.60 0.57
CA ARG A 265 -19.43 11.01 0.19
C ARG A 265 -18.06 11.65 0.05
N VAL A 266 -17.73 12.12 -1.15
CA VAL A 266 -16.39 12.55 -1.52
C VAL A 266 -16.37 14.02 -1.91
N ILE A 267 -15.57 14.82 -1.21
CA ILE A 267 -15.36 16.24 -1.55
C ILE A 267 -14.01 16.40 -2.24
N LEU A 268 -14.04 16.73 -3.53
CA LEU A 268 -12.87 17.10 -4.32
C LEU A 268 -12.52 18.57 -4.02
N ALA A 269 -11.52 18.76 -3.18
CA ALA A 269 -10.97 20.06 -2.84
C ALA A 269 -9.88 20.45 -3.85
N CYS A 270 -10.20 21.36 -4.77
CA CYS A 270 -9.35 21.69 -5.93
C CYS A 270 -9.34 23.19 -6.24
N ARG A 271 -8.23 23.67 -6.82
CA ARG A 271 -8.09 25.08 -7.20
C ARG A 271 -8.86 25.44 -8.47
N ASN A 272 -8.75 24.64 -9.53
CA ASN A 272 -9.39 24.92 -10.80
C ASN A 272 -10.79 24.29 -10.84
N LYS A 273 -11.82 25.14 -10.87
CA LYS A 273 -13.22 24.75 -10.83
C LYS A 273 -13.60 23.86 -12.00
N GLU A 274 -13.25 24.26 -13.22
CA GLU A 274 -13.70 23.59 -14.45
C GLU A 274 -13.17 22.14 -14.53
N LYS A 275 -11.89 21.94 -14.22
CA LYS A 275 -11.28 20.60 -14.16
C LYS A 275 -11.84 19.76 -13.03
N ALA A 276 -12.17 20.37 -11.89
CA ALA A 276 -12.73 19.66 -10.76
C ALA A 276 -14.18 19.22 -11.04
N GLU A 277 -15.00 20.08 -11.64
CA GLU A 277 -16.37 19.75 -12.04
C GLU A 277 -16.39 18.65 -13.12
N ALA A 278 -15.45 18.68 -14.07
CA ALA A 278 -15.28 17.58 -15.03
C ALA A 278 -14.91 16.26 -14.34
N ALA A 279 -13.98 16.29 -13.37
CA ALA A 279 -13.61 15.10 -12.60
C ALA A 279 -14.78 14.59 -11.74
N VAL A 280 -15.56 15.47 -11.12
CA VAL A 280 -16.79 15.11 -10.39
C VAL A 280 -17.79 14.42 -11.31
N TYR A 281 -18.03 14.96 -12.51
CA TYR A 281 -18.93 14.35 -13.48
C TYR A 281 -18.48 12.93 -13.87
N ASP A 282 -17.19 12.77 -14.20
CA ASP A 282 -16.62 11.47 -14.56
C ASP A 282 -16.76 10.45 -13.42
N ILE A 283 -16.39 10.86 -12.19
CA ILE A 283 -16.43 9.97 -11.03
C ILE A 283 -17.87 9.56 -10.72
N ARG A 284 -18.84 10.50 -10.75
CA ARG A 284 -20.26 10.19 -10.54
C ARG A 284 -20.77 9.20 -11.57
N LYS A 285 -20.43 9.43 -12.84
CA LYS A 285 -20.83 8.56 -13.94
C LYS A 285 -20.28 7.14 -13.79
N GLU A 286 -19.02 7.01 -13.40
CA GLU A 286 -18.36 5.70 -13.31
C GLU A 286 -18.66 4.96 -11.99
N SER A 287 -18.80 5.68 -10.88
CA SER A 287 -19.12 5.07 -9.58
C SER A 287 -20.62 4.82 -9.38
N GLY A 288 -21.49 5.52 -10.12
CA GLY A 288 -22.93 5.54 -9.87
C GLY A 288 -23.32 6.29 -8.58
N ASN A 289 -22.37 6.93 -7.89
CA ASN A 289 -22.58 7.61 -6.62
C ASN A 289 -22.76 9.13 -6.84
N PRO A 290 -23.93 9.72 -6.51
CA PRO A 290 -24.17 11.15 -6.67
C PRO A 290 -23.44 12.02 -5.62
N GLU A 291 -22.97 11.44 -4.52
CA GLU A 291 -22.40 12.10 -3.34
C GLU A 291 -20.94 12.55 -3.53
N VAL A 292 -20.57 12.88 -4.76
CA VAL A 292 -19.24 13.39 -5.13
C VAL A 292 -19.36 14.87 -5.44
N LEU A 293 -18.71 15.73 -4.64
CA LEU A 293 -18.88 17.19 -4.70
C LEU A 293 -17.55 17.89 -4.96
N TYR A 294 -17.64 19.10 -5.49
CA TYR A 294 -16.51 20.01 -5.61
C TYR A 294 -16.61 21.09 -4.54
N MET A 295 -15.47 21.41 -3.91
CA MET A 295 -15.29 22.59 -3.09
C MET A 295 -13.98 23.28 -3.46
N HIS A 296 -14.01 24.61 -3.58
CA HIS A 296 -12.84 25.36 -4.00
C HIS A 296 -11.78 25.41 -2.90
N LEU A 297 -10.54 25.08 -3.25
CA LEU A 297 -9.39 25.21 -2.35
C LEU A 297 -8.11 25.51 -3.13
N ASP A 298 -7.45 26.61 -2.79
CA ASP A 298 -6.08 26.91 -3.18
C ASP A 298 -5.12 26.84 -1.98
N LEU A 299 -4.29 25.79 -1.94
CA LEU A 299 -3.28 25.60 -0.90
C LEU A 299 -2.13 26.64 -0.98
N ALA A 300 -2.05 27.43 -2.05
CA ALA A 300 -1.12 28.55 -2.16
C ALA A 300 -1.65 29.85 -1.51
N SER A 301 -2.79 29.79 -0.82
CA SER A 301 -3.41 30.92 -0.12
C SER A 301 -3.96 30.48 1.24
N LEU A 302 -3.36 30.94 2.33
CA LEU A 302 -3.84 30.59 3.68
C LEU A 302 -5.26 31.11 3.93
N LYS A 303 -5.66 32.21 3.27
CA LYS A 303 -7.04 32.68 3.27
C LYS A 303 -7.97 31.66 2.62
N SER A 304 -7.64 31.15 1.43
CA SER A 304 -8.43 30.13 0.75
C SER A 304 -8.58 28.86 1.60
N VAL A 305 -7.53 28.46 2.32
CA VAL A 305 -7.57 27.32 3.26
C VAL A 305 -8.59 27.56 4.39
N ARG A 306 -8.64 28.77 4.96
CA ARG A 306 -9.62 29.13 5.99
C ARG A 306 -11.05 29.18 5.44
N ASP A 307 -11.24 29.84 4.30
CA ASP A 307 -12.55 29.97 3.66
C ASP A 307 -13.13 28.57 3.33
N PHE A 308 -12.28 27.66 2.85
CA PHE A 308 -12.65 26.25 2.63
C PHE A 308 -13.06 25.56 3.94
N ALA A 309 -12.24 25.66 4.99
CA ALA A 309 -12.50 25.01 6.26
C ALA A 309 -13.80 25.52 6.90
N GLU A 310 -14.04 26.84 6.88
CA GLU A 310 -15.29 27.43 7.36
C GLU A 310 -16.51 26.93 6.57
N THR A 311 -16.39 26.88 5.24
CA THR A 311 -17.46 26.36 4.38
C THR A 311 -17.75 24.90 4.70
N PHE A 312 -16.71 24.07 4.81
CA PHE A 312 -16.84 22.65 5.12
C PHE A 312 -17.48 22.42 6.49
N LEU A 313 -17.03 23.13 7.52
CA LEU A 313 -17.55 22.99 8.87
C LEU A 313 -19.03 23.39 8.98
N LYS A 314 -19.49 24.33 8.14
CA LYS A 314 -20.89 24.75 8.04
C LYS A 314 -21.75 23.75 7.25
N SER A 315 -21.23 23.18 6.17
CA SER A 315 -22.03 22.36 5.25
C SER A 315 -22.03 20.87 5.59
N GLU A 316 -20.91 20.34 6.07
CA GLU A 316 -20.78 18.93 6.39
C GLU A 316 -20.93 18.74 7.89
N PRO A 317 -21.58 17.66 8.38
CA PRO A 317 -21.70 17.39 9.81
C PRO A 317 -20.58 16.49 10.35
N ARG A 318 -19.86 15.76 9.48
CA ARG A 318 -18.89 14.71 9.85
C ARG A 318 -17.66 14.73 8.94
N LEU A 319 -16.51 14.26 9.44
CA LEU A 319 -15.30 14.04 8.65
C LEU A 319 -14.60 12.77 9.15
N ASP A 320 -14.62 11.72 8.35
CA ASP A 320 -14.01 10.43 8.69
C ASP A 320 -12.60 10.27 8.10
N LEU A 321 -12.35 10.85 6.92
CA LEU A 321 -11.05 10.75 6.26
C LEU A 321 -10.62 12.06 5.61
N LEU A 322 -9.41 12.51 5.95
CA LEU A 322 -8.74 13.63 5.32
C LEU A 322 -7.50 13.12 4.56
N ILE A 323 -7.48 13.27 3.23
CA ILE A 323 -6.35 12.88 2.39
C ILE A 323 -5.62 14.11 1.85
N ASN A 324 -4.50 14.46 2.49
CA ASN A 324 -3.55 15.49 2.06
C ASN A 324 -2.68 14.97 0.91
N ASN A 325 -3.29 14.85 -0.27
CA ASN A 325 -2.66 14.30 -1.49
C ASN A 325 -2.02 15.35 -2.40
N ALA A 326 -2.55 16.58 -2.41
CA ALA A 326 -2.09 17.61 -3.35
C ALA A 326 -0.57 17.85 -3.25
N GLY A 327 0.09 18.05 -4.38
CA GLY A 327 1.52 18.30 -4.40
C GLY A 327 2.02 18.78 -5.74
N LEU A 328 3.05 19.62 -5.73
CA LEU A 328 3.68 20.16 -6.93
C LEU A 328 5.19 20.32 -6.77
N ILE A 329 5.87 20.37 -7.91
CA ILE A 329 7.25 20.87 -8.04
C ILE A 329 7.16 22.17 -8.82
N ALA A 330 7.31 23.30 -8.12
CA ALA A 330 7.31 24.61 -8.75
C ALA A 330 8.22 25.58 -7.99
N SER A 331 8.85 26.48 -8.75
CA SER A 331 9.50 27.68 -8.23
C SER A 331 8.47 28.78 -7.93
N GLY A 332 8.92 29.87 -7.31
CA GLY A 332 8.08 31.02 -6.98
C GLY A 332 7.59 31.01 -5.53
N ARG A 333 6.61 31.87 -5.24
CA ARG A 333 6.05 32.07 -3.89
C ARG A 333 4.54 32.02 -3.89
N THR A 334 3.98 31.62 -2.75
CA THR A 334 2.54 31.67 -2.46
C THR A 334 2.06 33.12 -2.25
N GLU A 335 0.75 33.33 -2.18
CA GLU A 335 0.17 34.65 -1.92
C GLU A 335 0.63 35.22 -0.57
N ASP A 336 0.77 34.36 0.44
CA ASP A 336 1.26 34.72 1.78
C ASP A 336 2.79 34.85 1.85
N GLY A 337 3.47 34.75 0.71
CA GLY A 337 4.91 34.95 0.58
C GLY A 337 5.76 33.78 1.10
N PHE A 338 5.27 32.54 1.09
CA PHE A 338 6.09 31.35 1.37
C PHE A 338 6.64 30.75 0.07
N GLY A 339 7.74 30.00 0.14
CA GLY A 339 8.22 29.23 -1.01
C GLY A 339 7.14 28.29 -1.56
N MET A 340 6.93 28.25 -2.87
CA MET A 340 5.78 27.60 -3.50
C MET A 340 5.60 26.13 -3.10
N ALA A 341 6.67 25.33 -3.15
CA ALA A 341 6.63 23.92 -2.75
C ALA A 341 6.36 23.73 -1.24
N PHE A 342 6.93 24.59 -0.39
CA PHE A 342 6.70 24.54 1.06
C PHE A 342 5.26 24.92 1.41
N GLY A 343 4.79 26.04 0.84
CA GLY A 343 3.45 26.55 1.07
C GLY A 343 2.37 25.55 0.66
N VAL A 344 2.44 25.05 -0.58
CA VAL A 344 1.41 24.15 -1.14
C VAL A 344 1.51 22.73 -0.60
N ASN A 345 2.70 22.12 -0.62
CA ASN A 345 2.81 20.69 -0.30
C ASN A 345 2.70 20.42 1.20
N HIS A 346 2.94 21.45 2.04
CA HIS A 346 3.08 21.27 3.47
C HIS A 346 2.28 22.28 4.31
N LEU A 347 2.58 23.58 4.25
CA LEU A 347 1.96 24.57 5.16
C LEU A 347 0.43 24.66 5.00
N GLY A 348 -0.07 24.63 3.77
CA GLY A 348 -1.51 24.63 3.49
C GLY A 348 -2.21 23.39 4.06
N HIS A 349 -1.60 22.20 3.91
CA HIS A 349 -2.11 20.95 4.50
C HIS A 349 -2.07 20.97 6.03
N PHE A 350 -0.99 21.50 6.60
CA PHE A 350 -0.84 21.66 8.04
C PHE A 350 -1.98 22.52 8.60
N LEU A 351 -2.18 23.72 8.04
CA LEU A 351 -3.25 24.62 8.47
C LEU A 351 -4.63 23.97 8.30
N LEU A 352 -4.90 23.36 7.15
CA LEU A 352 -6.19 22.71 6.87
C LEU A 352 -6.49 21.59 7.87
N THR A 353 -5.50 20.73 8.14
CA THR A 353 -5.64 19.61 9.08
C THR A 353 -5.96 20.13 10.49
N LEU A 354 -5.30 21.21 10.93
CA LEU A 354 -5.59 21.80 12.23
C LEU A 354 -6.98 22.43 12.30
N LEU A 355 -7.41 23.15 11.26
CA LEU A 355 -8.75 23.77 11.23
C LEU A 355 -9.89 22.73 11.24
N LEU A 356 -9.64 21.53 10.70
CA LEU A 356 -10.62 20.44 10.65
C LEU A 356 -10.48 19.43 11.80
N LEU A 357 -9.52 19.64 12.71
CA LEU A 357 -9.14 18.65 13.70
C LEU A 357 -10.27 18.32 14.68
N ASP A 358 -11.02 19.32 15.12
CA ASP A 358 -12.13 19.10 16.05
C ASP A 358 -13.26 18.31 15.39
N ARG A 359 -13.47 18.48 14.08
CA ARG A 359 -14.43 17.68 13.33
C ARG A 359 -13.96 16.23 13.15
N LEU A 360 -12.67 16.01 12.92
CA LEU A 360 -12.09 14.66 12.88
C LEU A 360 -12.27 13.93 14.23
N LYS A 361 -12.08 14.64 15.36
CA LYS A 361 -12.26 14.07 16.71
C LYS A 361 -13.72 13.72 17.05
N GLN A 362 -14.69 14.33 16.38
CA GLN A 362 -16.12 14.02 16.58
C GLN A 362 -16.52 12.69 15.92
N ALA A 363 -15.74 12.20 14.96
CA ALA A 363 -15.95 10.87 14.39
C ALA A 363 -15.34 9.79 15.29
N GLU A 364 -16.04 8.65 15.37
CA GLU A 364 -15.65 7.51 16.21
C GLU A 364 -14.30 6.91 15.79
N HIS A 365 -14.04 6.85 14.48
CA HIS A 365 -12.76 6.48 13.91
C HIS A 365 -12.49 7.40 12.72
N SER A 366 -11.49 8.27 12.84
CA SER A 366 -11.07 9.13 11.73
C SER A 366 -9.59 9.03 11.43
N ARG A 367 -9.26 9.32 10.18
CA ARG A 367 -7.93 9.11 9.62
C ARG A 367 -7.45 10.37 8.90
N VAL A 368 -6.17 10.70 9.11
CA VAL A 368 -5.46 11.71 8.32
C VAL A 368 -4.35 11.03 7.54
N ILE A 369 -4.36 11.18 6.21
CA ILE A 369 -3.37 10.59 5.32
C ILE A 369 -2.57 11.70 4.66
N ASN A 370 -1.26 11.69 4.89
CA ASN A 370 -0.33 12.65 4.30
C ASN A 370 0.50 11.98 3.21
N VAL A 371 0.32 12.42 1.96
CA VAL A 371 1.08 11.86 0.83
C VAL A 371 2.45 12.53 0.75
N SER A 372 3.48 11.73 0.98
CA SER A 372 4.90 12.07 0.83
C SER A 372 5.45 11.48 -0.48
N ALA A 373 6.76 11.30 -0.57
CA ALA A 373 7.45 10.66 -1.70
C ALA A 373 8.72 9.96 -1.22
N LEU A 374 9.26 8.97 -1.96
CA LEU A 374 10.56 8.35 -1.62
C LEU A 374 11.69 9.39 -1.50
N LEU A 375 11.58 10.47 -2.27
CA LEU A 375 12.49 11.63 -2.26
C LEU A 375 12.55 12.39 -0.92
N HIS A 376 11.63 12.14 0.02
CA HIS A 376 11.76 12.67 1.39
C HIS A 376 13.09 12.25 2.06
N ARG A 377 13.68 11.13 1.64
CA ARG A 377 14.98 10.65 2.12
C ARG A 377 16.13 11.61 1.81
N LEU A 378 16.00 12.41 0.75
CA LEU A 378 16.93 13.49 0.38
C LEU A 378 16.57 14.83 1.05
N GLY A 379 15.55 14.84 1.90
CA GLY A 379 15.06 16.01 2.60
C GLY A 379 15.97 16.46 3.75
N SER A 380 15.92 17.76 4.04
CA SER A 380 16.44 18.38 5.25
C SER A 380 15.60 19.63 5.55
N VAL A 381 15.53 20.03 6.81
CA VAL A 381 14.85 21.26 7.23
C VAL A 381 15.90 22.19 7.82
N ASP A 382 16.12 23.33 7.16
CA ASP A 382 16.92 24.44 7.70
C ASP A 382 15.97 25.47 8.30
N PHE A 383 15.91 25.52 9.63
CA PHE A 383 15.03 26.43 10.35
C PHE A 383 15.45 27.89 10.27
N ASN A 384 16.75 28.17 10.11
CA ASN A 384 17.21 29.54 9.95
C ASN A 384 16.69 30.08 8.63
N LEU A 385 16.85 29.30 7.56
CA LEU A 385 16.31 29.63 6.25
C LEU A 385 14.78 29.75 6.28
N LEU A 386 14.10 28.79 6.93
CA LEU A 386 12.66 28.79 7.02
C LEU A 386 12.11 30.01 7.77
N ASN A 387 12.74 30.42 8.87
CA ASN A 387 12.32 31.59 9.67
C ASN A 387 12.64 32.92 8.99
N THR A 388 13.79 33.02 8.32
CA THR A 388 14.25 34.28 7.70
C THR A 388 13.64 34.49 6.32
N HIS A 389 13.57 33.44 5.50
CA HIS A 389 13.16 33.53 4.10
C HIS A 389 11.80 32.89 3.83
N LYS A 390 11.14 32.26 4.82
CA LYS A 390 9.85 31.57 4.63
C LYS A 390 9.87 30.53 3.49
N ASP A 391 11.02 29.89 3.29
CA ASP A 391 11.28 28.94 2.21
C ASP A 391 12.19 27.81 2.71
N LEU A 392 12.22 26.70 1.99
CA LEU A 392 13.10 25.55 2.24
C LEU A 392 14.40 25.63 1.43
N VAL A 393 14.50 26.55 0.47
CA VAL A 393 15.67 26.79 -0.37
C VAL A 393 15.86 28.29 -0.62
N THR A 394 17.08 28.71 -0.98
CA THR A 394 17.40 30.12 -1.27
C THR A 394 17.31 30.48 -2.76
N GLY A 395 17.46 29.50 -3.65
CA GLY A 395 17.49 29.70 -5.11
C GLY A 395 16.17 29.40 -5.81
N GLN A 396 16.05 29.83 -7.07
CA GLN A 396 14.83 29.67 -7.89
C GLN A 396 14.99 28.73 -9.10
N SER A 397 16.18 28.13 -9.28
CA SER A 397 16.42 27.22 -10.41
C SER A 397 15.65 25.91 -10.28
N SER A 398 15.51 25.14 -11.37
CA SER A 398 14.81 23.84 -11.35
C SER A 398 15.40 22.87 -10.32
N TRP A 399 16.71 22.94 -10.09
CA TRP A 399 17.37 22.16 -9.04
C TRP A 399 16.91 22.56 -7.63
N HIS A 400 16.75 23.86 -7.38
CA HIS A 400 16.21 24.36 -6.12
C HIS A 400 14.74 23.98 -5.94
N ALA A 401 13.92 24.03 -6.99
CA ALA A 401 12.54 23.56 -6.94
C ALA A 401 12.45 22.06 -6.59
N PHE A 402 13.33 21.24 -7.17
CA PHE A 402 13.44 19.82 -6.84
C PHE A 402 13.87 19.60 -5.38
N ARG A 403 14.87 20.34 -4.89
CA ARG A 403 15.29 20.28 -3.48
C ARG A 403 14.18 20.71 -2.53
N ALA A 404 13.50 21.83 -2.83
CA ALA A 404 12.36 22.32 -2.06
C ALA A 404 11.24 21.28 -1.99
N TYR A 405 10.98 20.56 -3.09
CA TYR A 405 10.06 19.43 -3.10
C TYR A 405 10.50 18.31 -2.16
N CYS A 406 11.75 17.84 -2.25
CA CYS A 406 12.28 16.81 -1.36
C CYS A 406 12.18 17.21 0.12
N HIS A 407 12.52 18.46 0.43
CA HIS A 407 12.41 19.04 1.77
C HIS A 407 10.94 19.10 2.22
N SER A 408 10.01 19.54 1.37
CA SER A 408 8.57 19.57 1.70
C SER A 408 7.98 18.18 1.97
N LYS A 409 8.46 17.15 1.26
CA LYS A 409 8.00 15.77 1.46
C LYS A 409 8.57 15.15 2.74
N LEU A 410 9.76 15.57 3.20
CA LEU A 410 10.24 15.27 4.55
C LEU A 410 9.37 15.95 5.62
N CYS A 411 8.99 17.21 5.40
CA CYS A 411 8.09 17.90 6.33
C CYS A 411 6.77 17.14 6.51
N ASN A 412 6.20 16.52 5.46
CA ASN A 412 5.00 15.68 5.59
C ASN A 412 5.22 14.46 6.50
N VAL A 413 6.38 13.80 6.44
CA VAL A 413 6.72 12.68 7.32
C VAL A 413 6.82 13.13 8.77
N LEU A 414 7.54 14.22 9.02
CA LEU A 414 7.71 14.81 10.35
C LEU A 414 6.38 15.27 10.93
N PHE A 415 5.53 15.90 10.11
CA PHE A 415 4.20 16.34 10.53
C PHE A 415 3.29 15.17 10.89
N THR A 416 3.23 14.11 10.09
CA THR A 416 2.45 12.91 10.47
C THR A 416 2.90 12.37 11.82
N ARG A 417 4.21 12.30 12.05
CA ARG A 417 4.78 11.80 13.30
C ARG A 417 4.36 12.64 14.49
N GLU A 418 4.56 13.96 14.42
CA GLU A 418 4.21 14.87 15.51
C GLU A 418 2.69 14.98 15.71
N LEU A 419 1.91 14.95 14.63
CA LEU A 419 0.45 14.93 14.69
C LEU A 419 -0.04 13.69 15.45
N ALA A 420 0.50 12.51 15.14
CA ALA A 420 0.16 11.28 15.85
C ALA A 420 0.55 11.34 17.34
N ASN A 421 1.75 11.85 17.66
CA ASN A 421 2.18 12.05 19.05
C ASN A 421 1.19 12.95 19.81
N ARG A 422 0.67 14.00 19.17
CA ARG A 422 -0.27 14.94 19.80
C ARG A 422 -1.71 14.42 19.86
N LEU A 423 -2.07 13.46 19.02
CA LEU A 423 -3.38 12.83 18.97
C LEU A 423 -3.47 11.52 19.76
N GLU A 424 -2.39 11.13 20.42
CA GLU A 424 -2.37 10.03 21.38
C GLU A 424 -3.50 10.19 22.41
N GLY A 425 -4.31 9.14 22.57
CA GLY A 425 -5.49 9.14 23.43
C GLY A 425 -6.79 9.66 22.75
N THR A 426 -6.74 10.05 21.48
CA THR A 426 -7.93 10.36 20.67
C THR A 426 -8.27 9.23 19.71
N SER A 427 -9.45 9.27 19.09
CA SER A 427 -9.87 8.33 18.03
C SER A 427 -9.24 8.61 16.65
N VAL A 428 -8.44 9.67 16.53
CA VAL A 428 -7.89 10.11 15.25
C VAL A 428 -6.53 9.45 15.03
N THR A 429 -6.39 8.74 13.91
CA THR A 429 -5.12 8.12 13.50
C THR A 429 -4.52 8.82 12.30
N CYS A 430 -3.20 8.77 12.16
CA CYS A 430 -2.48 9.52 11.13
C CYS A 430 -1.44 8.64 10.44
N TYR A 431 -1.43 8.64 9.11
CA TYR A 431 -0.49 7.84 8.32
C TYR A 431 0.20 8.70 7.27
N CYS A 432 1.47 8.38 6.99
CA CYS A 432 2.21 8.99 5.90
C CYS A 432 2.52 7.90 4.88
N LEU A 433 2.56 8.24 3.60
CA LEU A 433 2.87 7.24 2.59
C LEU A 433 3.63 7.79 1.39
N HIS A 434 4.22 6.86 0.64
CA HIS A 434 4.61 7.09 -0.75
C HIS A 434 3.72 6.24 -1.65
N PRO A 435 3.10 6.85 -2.68
CA PRO A 435 2.15 6.14 -3.54
C PRO A 435 2.83 5.18 -4.52
N GLY A 436 4.14 5.29 -4.75
CA GLY A 436 4.84 4.61 -5.84
C GLY A 436 5.51 5.62 -6.79
N VAL A 437 6.36 5.13 -7.70
CA VAL A 437 6.91 5.94 -8.79
C VAL A 437 5.86 6.03 -9.88
N ILE A 438 5.03 7.07 -9.84
CA ILE A 438 3.90 7.22 -10.77
C ILE A 438 4.16 8.38 -11.73
N SER A 439 3.79 8.18 -12.98
CA SER A 439 3.66 9.24 -13.98
C SER A 439 2.53 10.19 -13.56
N THR A 440 2.85 11.14 -12.69
CA THR A 440 1.93 12.24 -12.39
C THR A 440 2.40 13.48 -13.14
N GLU A 441 1.47 14.37 -13.48
CA GLU A 441 1.73 15.66 -14.16
C GLU A 441 2.64 16.63 -13.36
N ILE A 442 3.29 16.17 -12.28
CA ILE A 442 4.25 16.92 -11.47
C ILE A 442 5.38 17.52 -12.33
N GLY A 443 5.68 16.95 -13.50
CA GLY A 443 6.64 17.47 -14.48
C GLY A 443 6.12 18.53 -15.46
N ARG A 444 4.90 19.08 -15.32
CA ARG A 444 4.31 19.98 -16.35
C ARG A 444 5.19 21.19 -16.67
N ASN A 445 5.89 21.71 -15.66
CA ASN A 445 6.74 22.90 -15.73
C ASN A 445 8.21 22.58 -16.10
N MET A 446 8.57 21.31 -16.37
CA MET A 446 9.92 20.97 -16.84
C MET A 446 10.13 21.40 -18.29
N GLY A 447 11.33 21.93 -18.58
CA GLY A 447 11.72 22.33 -19.94
C GLY A 447 11.74 21.13 -20.90
N VAL A 448 11.53 21.38 -22.20
CA VAL A 448 11.40 20.34 -23.24
C VAL A 448 12.58 19.36 -23.25
N LEU A 449 13.81 19.88 -23.07
CA LEU A 449 15.03 19.06 -23.04
C LEU A 449 15.09 18.11 -21.83
N GLN A 450 14.63 18.57 -20.66
CA GLN A 450 14.56 17.73 -19.45
C GLN A 450 13.46 16.68 -19.56
N LYS A 451 12.31 17.01 -20.18
CA LYS A 451 11.26 16.04 -20.49
C LYS A 451 11.79 14.94 -21.42
N LEU A 452 12.56 15.30 -22.44
CA LEU A 452 13.14 14.36 -23.41
C LEU A 452 14.15 13.39 -22.78
N LEU A 453 14.98 13.87 -21.85
CA LEU A 453 15.97 13.07 -21.11
C LEU A 453 15.32 12.12 -20.09
N PHE A 454 14.22 12.52 -19.47
CA PHE A 454 13.52 11.70 -18.47
C PHE A 454 12.52 10.71 -19.09
N LEU A 455 11.98 10.98 -20.28
CA LEU A 455 10.94 10.17 -20.98
C LEU A 455 11.23 8.65 -21.12
N PRO A 456 12.46 8.20 -21.41
CA PRO A 456 12.75 6.76 -21.52
C PRO A 456 12.79 6.06 -20.16
N MET A 457 13.38 6.72 -19.16
CA MET A 457 13.45 6.24 -17.77
C MET A 457 12.06 6.26 -17.16
N SER A 458 11.26 7.26 -17.49
CA SER A 458 9.94 7.45 -16.93
C SER A 458 9.03 6.28 -17.32
N LYS A 459 8.97 5.89 -18.62
CA LYS A 459 8.13 4.77 -19.09
C LYS A 459 8.45 3.39 -18.50
N LEU A 460 9.64 3.18 -17.94
CA LEU A 460 10.11 1.88 -17.45
C LEU A 460 9.86 1.66 -15.94
N PHE A 461 9.59 2.73 -15.17
CA PHE A 461 9.36 2.69 -13.72
C PHE A 461 7.95 3.11 -13.29
N PHE A 462 7.02 3.31 -14.23
CA PHE A 462 5.70 3.86 -13.94
C PHE A 462 4.72 2.80 -13.45
N MET A 463 4.19 3.01 -12.25
CA MET A 463 2.88 2.45 -11.89
C MET A 463 1.76 3.26 -12.56
N ASP A 464 0.68 2.57 -12.93
CA ASP A 464 -0.57 3.19 -13.32
C ASP A 464 -1.18 3.98 -12.14
N PRO A 465 -2.08 4.95 -12.41
CA PRO A 465 -2.77 5.68 -11.34
C PRO A 465 -3.51 4.76 -10.35
N GLU A 466 -3.94 3.58 -10.78
CA GLU A 466 -4.58 2.54 -9.96
C GLU A 466 -3.60 1.94 -8.95
N GLY A 467 -2.44 1.47 -9.39
CA GLY A 467 -1.35 1.01 -8.53
C GLY A 467 -0.87 2.11 -7.59
N GLY A 468 -0.82 3.34 -8.08
CA GLY A 468 -0.47 4.50 -7.29
C GLY A 468 -1.45 4.88 -6.18
N ALA A 469 -2.73 4.55 -6.36
CA ALA A 469 -3.77 4.78 -5.36
C ALA A 469 -3.74 3.73 -4.24
N GLN A 470 -3.17 2.54 -4.49
CA GLN A 470 -3.29 1.39 -3.58
C GLN A 470 -2.77 1.67 -2.17
N THR A 471 -1.59 2.28 -2.04
CA THR A 471 -1.05 2.57 -0.69
C THR A 471 -1.91 3.60 0.05
N THR A 472 -2.49 4.57 -0.69
CA THR A 472 -3.44 5.54 -0.13
C THR A 472 -4.72 4.87 0.32
N LEU A 473 -5.29 4.01 -0.51
CA LEU A 473 -6.48 3.22 -0.18
C LEU A 473 -6.23 2.25 0.98
N TYR A 474 -5.04 1.63 1.05
CA TYR A 474 -4.64 0.79 2.17
C TYR A 474 -4.62 1.58 3.48
N CYS A 475 -3.95 2.73 3.51
CA CYS A 475 -3.93 3.59 4.70
C CYS A 475 -5.32 4.15 5.05
N ALA A 476 -6.19 4.30 4.05
CA ALA A 476 -7.56 4.76 4.23
C ALA A 476 -8.46 3.69 4.82
N LEU A 477 -8.41 2.46 4.29
CA LEU A 477 -9.45 1.45 4.46
C LEU A 477 -9.03 0.26 5.33
N GLN A 478 -7.73 -0.02 5.48
CA GLN A 478 -7.28 -1.22 6.18
C GLN A 478 -7.57 -1.11 7.68
N GLU A 479 -8.24 -2.10 8.24
CA GLU A 479 -8.47 -2.25 9.68
C GLU A 479 -7.21 -2.74 10.40
N GLY A 480 -7.06 -2.39 11.68
CA GLY A 480 -5.93 -2.82 12.51
C GLY A 480 -4.67 -1.98 12.34
N LEU A 481 -4.72 -0.88 11.57
CA LEU A 481 -3.60 0.05 11.42
C LEU A 481 -3.46 1.01 12.60
N GLU A 482 -4.44 1.09 13.50
CA GLU A 482 -4.50 2.05 14.61
C GLU A 482 -3.22 2.08 15.46
N PRO A 483 -2.60 0.94 15.83
CA PRO A 483 -1.32 0.93 16.56
C PRO A 483 -0.13 1.51 15.78
N LEU A 484 -0.27 1.65 14.46
CA LEU A 484 0.75 2.17 13.54
C LEU A 484 0.54 3.66 13.22
N SER A 485 -0.30 4.37 13.97
CA SER A 485 -0.44 5.83 13.84
C SER A 485 0.93 6.52 13.97
N GLY A 486 1.17 7.51 13.12
CA GLY A 486 2.45 8.22 13.01
C GLY A 486 3.50 7.53 12.13
N ARG A 487 3.18 6.39 11.51
CA ARG A 487 4.12 5.61 10.69
C ARG A 487 4.00 5.88 9.20
N TYR A 488 4.97 5.35 8.47
CA TYR A 488 5.15 5.55 7.04
C TYR A 488 4.94 4.26 6.26
N PHE A 489 4.20 4.34 5.15
CA PHE A 489 3.84 3.19 4.33
C PHE A 489 4.30 3.37 2.88
N SER A 490 4.65 2.26 2.23
CA SER A 490 4.86 2.18 0.78
C SER A 490 4.52 0.77 0.34
N SER A 491 3.90 0.66 -0.83
CA SER A 491 3.48 -0.64 -1.39
C SER A 491 2.60 -1.42 -0.39
N CYS A 492 1.64 -0.73 0.22
CA CYS A 492 0.71 -1.28 1.22
C CYS A 492 1.38 -1.96 2.44
N ALA A 493 2.62 -1.59 2.76
CA ALA A 493 3.37 -2.16 3.88
C ALA A 493 4.07 -1.07 4.70
N LEU A 494 4.28 -1.36 5.99
CA LEU A 494 5.06 -0.52 6.90
C LEU A 494 6.50 -0.42 6.42
N GLN A 495 7.04 0.81 6.39
CA GLN A 495 8.40 1.08 5.95
C GLN A 495 9.16 1.98 6.91
N ASN A 496 10.47 1.77 6.96
CA ASN A 496 11.37 2.68 7.66
C ASN A 496 11.64 3.94 6.83
N VAL A 497 11.61 5.08 7.52
CA VAL A 497 12.02 6.38 6.98
C VAL A 497 13.46 6.71 7.35
N SER A 498 14.01 7.75 6.73
CA SER A 498 15.37 8.23 7.04
C SER A 498 15.53 8.56 8.53
N ALA A 499 16.77 8.59 9.03
CA ALA A 499 17.03 8.95 10.43
C ALA A 499 16.41 10.31 10.81
N ARG A 500 16.48 11.30 9.91
CA ARG A 500 15.81 12.60 10.07
C ARG A 500 14.29 12.47 10.17
N GLY A 501 13.67 11.61 9.38
CA GLY A 501 12.21 11.38 9.46
C GLY A 501 11.74 10.71 10.75
N ARG A 502 12.65 10.14 11.55
CA ARG A 502 12.38 9.52 12.85
C ARG A 502 12.75 10.43 14.04
N ASP A 503 13.20 11.66 13.79
CA ASP A 503 13.66 12.58 14.81
C ASP A 503 12.48 13.37 15.41
N ASP A 504 12.09 13.04 16.64
CA ASP A 504 11.00 13.70 17.38
C ASP A 504 11.30 15.17 17.70
N ALA A 505 12.56 15.50 18.01
CA ALA A 505 12.94 16.88 18.31
C ALA A 505 12.83 17.75 17.06
N LEU A 506 13.23 17.21 15.90
CA LEU A 506 13.06 17.87 14.61
C LEU A 506 11.59 18.05 14.25
N ALA A 507 10.76 17.01 14.45
CA ALA A 507 9.33 17.05 14.16
C ALA A 507 8.60 18.10 15.01
N LYS A 508 8.90 18.12 16.31
CA LYS A 508 8.37 19.11 17.26
C LYS A 508 8.79 20.53 16.91
N LYS A 509 10.07 20.76 16.60
CA LYS A 509 10.56 22.09 16.21
C LYS A 509 9.91 22.59 14.92
N LEU A 510 9.69 21.69 13.96
CA LEU A 510 8.94 22.00 12.74
C LEU A 510 7.51 22.42 13.07
N TRP A 511 6.81 21.68 13.94
CA TRP A 511 5.47 22.03 14.38
C TRP A 511 5.38 23.44 14.99
N GLU A 512 6.28 23.79 15.91
CA GLU A 512 6.31 25.10 16.57
C GLU A 512 6.43 26.25 15.56
N VAL A 513 7.34 26.11 14.57
CA VAL A 513 7.52 27.10 13.50
C VAL A 513 6.27 27.21 12.61
N LEU A 514 5.69 26.08 12.22
CA LEU A 514 4.48 26.06 11.40
C LEU A 514 3.29 26.66 12.12
N PHE A 515 3.15 26.39 13.42
CA PHE A 515 2.08 26.95 14.24
C PHE A 515 2.19 28.48 14.31
N CYS A 516 3.42 29.01 14.42
CA CYS A 516 3.65 30.45 14.35
C CYS A 516 3.20 31.02 12.99
N PHE A 517 3.58 30.39 11.88
CA PHE A 517 3.18 30.83 10.54
C PHE A 517 1.68 30.74 10.30
N ALA A 518 1.04 29.65 10.73
CA ALA A 518 -0.39 29.44 10.64
C ALA A 518 -1.18 30.46 11.48
N SER A 519 -0.61 30.95 12.58
CA SER A 519 -1.24 31.94 13.46
C SER A 519 -1.18 33.39 12.92
N LEU A 520 -0.29 33.68 11.97
CA LEU A 520 -0.15 35.02 11.37
C LEU A 520 -1.37 35.45 10.51
N GLY A 521 -2.30 34.53 10.22
CA GLY A 521 -3.43 34.76 9.31
C GLY A 521 -4.81 34.89 9.96
N GLY A 522 -4.93 35.08 11.28
CA GLY A 522 -6.21 35.43 11.94
C GLY A 522 -6.66 34.53 13.11
N SER A 523 -7.71 34.98 13.80
CA SER A 523 -8.17 34.57 15.14
C SER A 523 -8.62 33.10 15.32
N SER A 524 -8.86 32.36 14.23
CA SER A 524 -9.42 31.00 14.26
C SER A 524 -8.47 29.95 14.87
N VAL A 525 -7.16 30.22 14.97
CA VAL A 525 -6.17 29.30 15.55
C VAL A 525 -6.10 29.39 17.09
N SER A 526 -6.78 30.37 17.71
CA SER A 526 -6.74 30.57 19.17
C SER A 526 -7.32 29.39 19.97
N HIS A 527 -8.33 28.69 19.47
CA HIS A 527 -8.84 27.44 20.07
C HIS A 527 -7.84 26.28 19.96
N LEU A 528 -6.99 26.26 18.93
CA LEU A 528 -5.93 25.28 18.74
C LEU A 528 -4.72 25.52 19.66
N ALA A 529 -4.57 26.73 20.22
CA ALA A 529 -3.52 27.01 21.20
C ALA A 529 -3.71 26.20 22.52
N ALA A 530 -4.95 25.78 22.83
CA ALA A 530 -5.22 24.84 23.93
C ALA A 530 -4.68 23.43 23.63
N PHE A 531 -4.73 23.00 22.36
CA PHE A 531 -4.13 21.75 21.89
C PHE A 531 -2.60 21.79 21.93
N ASP A 532 -1.99 22.97 21.76
CA ASP A 532 -0.54 23.14 21.84
C ASP A 532 -0.01 23.26 23.29
N SER A 533 -0.79 23.88 24.18
CA SER A 533 -0.41 24.10 25.58
C SER A 533 -0.59 22.88 26.50
N GLY A 534 -1.38 21.87 26.10
CA GLY A 534 -1.68 20.68 26.92
C GLY A 534 -0.51 19.76 27.27
N ARG A 535 0.68 19.93 26.67
CA ARG A 535 1.92 19.20 27.05
C ARG A 535 3.03 20.12 27.55
N HIS A 536 2.80 21.44 27.61
CA HIS A 536 3.79 22.42 28.01
C HIS A 536 3.31 23.21 29.23
N ASN A 537 3.93 22.93 30.38
CA ASN A 537 3.96 23.83 31.53
C ASN A 537 4.46 25.21 31.06
N LEU A 538 3.54 26.11 30.72
CA LEU A 538 3.79 27.50 30.38
C LEU A 538 4.12 28.27 31.68
N LYS A 539 5.38 28.18 32.11
CA LYS A 539 5.97 29.08 33.12
C LYS A 539 7.22 29.83 32.66
N SER A 540 7.67 29.70 31.41
CA SER A 540 8.96 30.30 30.99
C SER A 540 8.92 31.30 29.83
N LEU A 541 7.77 31.62 29.24
CA LEU A 541 7.69 32.59 28.13
C LEU A 541 6.62 33.67 28.38
N GLN A 542 6.74 34.36 29.50
CA GLN A 542 6.29 35.75 29.65
C GLN A 542 7.41 36.54 30.34
N ARG A 543 8.35 37.04 29.55
CA ARG A 543 9.06 38.28 29.91
C ARG A 543 8.58 39.36 28.94
N PRO A 544 7.92 40.43 29.44
CA PRO A 544 7.58 41.56 28.59
C PRO A 544 8.86 42.25 28.15
N LEU A 545 8.99 42.49 26.84
CA LEU A 545 9.84 43.55 26.35
C LEU A 545 9.24 44.88 26.83
N SER A 546 9.83 45.46 27.87
CA SER A 546 9.58 46.84 28.27
C SER A 546 10.91 47.56 28.47
N ARG A 547 11.09 48.60 27.63
CA ARG A 547 12.13 49.62 27.53
C ARG A 547 13.45 49.23 26.88
#